data_AF-A0A838YQJ3-F1
#
_entry.id   AF-A0A838YQJ3-F1
#
_cell.length_a   1.000
_cell.length_b   1.000
_cell.length_c   1.000
_cell.angle_alpha   90.00
_cell.angle_beta   90.00
_cell.angle_gamma   90.00
#
_symmetry.space_group_name_H-M   'P 1'
#
loop_
_entity.id
_entity.type
_entity.pdbx_description
1 polymer ?
#
loop_
_entity_poly.entity_id
_entity_poly.type
_entity_poly.pdbx_seq_one_letter_code
_entity_poly.pdbx_strand_id
1 'polypeptide(L)' 'MHCRNSCENSVIEKLKKISTIKEIQGVFGIYDIIIKIETNDKKTFIETISSQIRTIDKLKSTLTLMISNPDGEYL' A
#
# COMPACT_ATOMS: atom_id res chain seq x y z
N MET A 1 -4.68 4.14 -3.13
CA MET A 1 -4.13 3.47 -4.34
C MET A 1 -5.13 3.58 -5.48
N HIS A 2 -4.69 3.70 -6.73
CA HIS A 2 -5.56 3.64 -7.90
C HIS A 2 -5.36 2.34 -8.68
N CYS A 3 -6.47 1.74 -9.06
CA CYS A 3 -6.59 0.54 -9.86
C CYS A 3 -6.94 0.90 -11.31
N ARG A 4 -6.60 0.02 -12.26
CA ARG A 4 -7.20 0.05 -13.60
C ARG A 4 -8.59 -0.58 -13.51
N ASN A 5 -9.54 -0.04 -14.29
CA ASN A 5 -10.97 -0.37 -14.30
C ASN A 5 -11.34 -1.75 -13.71
N SER A 6 -12.07 -1.74 -12.59
CA SER A 6 -12.69 -2.91 -11.94
C SER A 6 -11.72 -4.01 -11.51
N CYS A 7 -10.48 -3.67 -11.14
CA CYS A 7 -9.48 -4.64 -10.69
C CYS A 7 -9.24 -4.68 -9.17
N GLU A 8 -10.02 -3.92 -8.40
CA GLU A 8 -9.81 -3.71 -6.96
C GLU A 8 -9.74 -5.03 -6.20
N ASN A 9 -10.70 -5.92 -6.46
CA ASN A 9 -10.75 -7.24 -5.83
C ASN A 9 -9.51 -8.08 -6.12
N SER A 10 -9.02 -8.07 -7.37
CA SER A 10 -7.81 -8.82 -7.74
C SER A 10 -6.55 -8.26 -7.10
N VAL A 11 -6.47 -6.93 -6.98
CA VAL A 11 -5.35 -6.25 -6.30
C VAL A 11 -5.40 -6.56 -4.80
N ILE A 12 -6.56 -6.50 -4.16
CA ILE A 12 -6.76 -6.86 -2.74
C ILE A 12 -6.28 -8.29 -2.44
N GLU A 13 -6.65 -9.27 -3.28
CA GLU A 13 -6.21 -10.65 -3.10
C GLU A 13 -4.69 -10.84 -3.21
N LYS A 14 -4.01 -10.01 -4.00
CA LYS A 14 -2.54 -9.99 -4.06
C LYS A 14 -1.96 -9.31 -2.81
N LEU A 15 -2.54 -8.19 -2.38
CA LEU A 15 -2.11 -7.43 -1.20
C LEU A 15 -2.21 -8.27 0.08
N LYS A 16 -3.24 -9.10 0.22
CA LYS A 16 -3.41 -10.01 1.38
C LYS A 16 -2.24 -10.99 1.58
N LYS A 17 -1.42 -11.23 0.55
CA LYS A 17 -0.26 -12.13 0.61
C LYS A 17 1.01 -11.44 1.11
N ILE A 18 1.00 -10.12 1.26
CA ILE A 18 2.16 -9.34 1.69
C ILE A 18 2.11 -9.20 3.22
N SER A 19 3.08 -9.81 3.90
CA SER A 19 3.11 -9.92 5.37
C SER A 19 3.19 -8.60 6.11
N THR A 20 3.80 -7.57 5.52
CA THR A 20 3.93 -6.23 6.14
C THR A 20 2.64 -5.42 6.09
N ILE A 21 1.61 -5.88 5.38
CA ILE A 21 0.33 -5.17 5.29
C ILE A 21 -0.55 -5.60 6.46
N LYS A 22 -0.87 -4.63 7.33
CA LYS A 22 -1.68 -4.85 8.53
C LYS A 22 -3.18 -4.75 8.26
N GLU A 23 -3.57 -3.82 7.39
CA GLU A 23 -4.96 -3.52 7.09
C GLU A 23 -5.12 -3.28 5.58
N ILE A 24 -6.23 -3.75 5.01
CA ILE A 24 -6.60 -3.56 3.61
C ILE A 24 -8.08 -3.24 3.56
N GLN A 25 -8.43 -2.14 2.91
CA GLN A 25 -9.82 -1.73 2.72
C GLN A 25 -10.05 -1.22 1.30
N GLY A 26 -11.03 -1.78 0.61
CA GLY A 26 -11.61 -1.17 -0.58
C GLY A 26 -12.48 0.02 -0.16
N VAL A 27 -12.32 1.15 -0.83
CA VAL A 27 -13.01 2.40 -0.48
C VAL A 27 -13.74 2.98 -1.68
N PHE A 28 -14.85 3.67 -1.42
CA PHE A 28 -15.54 4.48 -2.42
C PHE A 28 -15.04 5.92 -2.29
N GLY A 29 -14.29 6.39 -3.28
CA GLY A 29 -13.73 7.74 -3.26
C GLY A 29 -12.82 7.98 -4.45
N ILE A 30 -11.93 8.98 -4.33
CA ILE A 30 -10.94 9.26 -5.38
C ILE A 30 -9.92 8.11 -5.52
N TYR A 31 -9.69 7.36 -4.44
CA TYR A 31 -8.87 6.15 -4.43
C TYR A 31 -9.75 4.91 -4.37
N ASP A 32 -9.22 3.77 -4.80
CA ASP A 32 -9.94 2.50 -4.81
C ASP A 32 -9.60 1.63 -3.60
N ILE A 33 -8.36 1.71 -3.11
CA ILE A 33 -7.85 0.90 -1.99
C ILE A 33 -7.00 1.74 -1.05
N ILE A 34 -7.21 1.56 0.25
CA ILE A 34 -6.34 2.03 1.33
C ILE A 34 -5.72 0.81 2.00
N ILE A 35 -4.42 0.89 2.28
CA ILE A 35 -3.69 -0.12 3.05
C ILE A 35 -2.89 0.54 4.18
N LYS A 36 -2.66 -0.22 5.25
CA LYS A 36 -1.72 0.14 6.31
C LYS A 36 -0.54 -0.83 6.27
N ILE A 37 0.67 -0.30 6.17
CA ILE A 37 1.91 -1.07 6.23
C ILE A 37 2.54 -0.82 7.60
N GLU A 38 2.89 -1.88 8.31
CA GLU A 38 3.63 -1.81 9.57
C GLU A 38 4.93 -2.61 9.44
N THR A 39 6.05 -1.96 9.74
CA THR A 39 7.39 -2.55 9.72
C THR A 39 8.29 -1.75 10.65
N ASN A 40 9.28 -2.42 11.26
CA ASN A 40 10.29 -1.79 12.11
C ASN A 40 11.53 -1.34 11.32
N ASP A 41 11.55 -1.59 10.01
CA ASP A 41 12.66 -1.27 9.12
C ASP A 41 12.19 -0.45 7.91
N LYS A 42 12.76 0.74 7.78
CA LYS A 42 12.51 1.67 6.67
C LYS A 42 12.88 1.07 5.33
N LYS A 43 13.95 0.27 5.26
CA LYS A 43 14.35 -0.38 4.01
C LYS A 43 13.27 -1.37 3.57
N THR A 44 12.80 -2.21 4.48
CA THR A 44 11.67 -3.12 4.26
C THR A 44 10.41 -2.37 3.81
N PHE A 45 10.10 -1.20 4.40
CA PHE A 45 8.96 -0.38 3.96
C PHE A 45 9.09 0.04 2.48
N ILE A 46 10.24 0.58 2.10
CA ILE A 46 10.53 1.04 0.73
C ILE A 46 10.51 -0.16 -0.24
N GLU A 47 11.08 -1.29 0.15
CA GLU A 47 11.10 -2.52 -0.66
C GLU A 47 9.70 -3.11 -0.84
N THR A 48 8.88 -3.16 0.21
CA THR A 48 7.47 -3.57 0.12
C THR A 48 6.72 -2.72 -0.91
N ILE A 49 6.88 -1.39 -0.88
CA ILE A 49 6.18 -0.52 -1.83
C ILE A 49 6.71 -0.71 -3.25
N SER A 50 8.03 -0.63 -3.43
CA SER A 50 8.66 -0.60 -4.75
C SER A 50 8.61 -1.95 -5.46
N SER A 51 8.85 -3.04 -4.73
CA SER A 51 9.10 -4.37 -5.30
C SER A 51 7.92 -5.32 -5.17
N GLN A 52 7.04 -5.12 -4.19
CA GLN A 52 5.88 -6.00 -3.97
C GLN A 52 4.56 -5.34 -4.37
N ILE A 53 4.33 -4.07 -4.00
CA ILE A 53 3.05 -3.41 -4.27
C ILE A 53 3.00 -2.82 -5.68
N ARG A 54 4.00 -2.01 -6.07
CA ARG A 54 4.00 -1.31 -7.37
C ARG A 54 4.21 -2.25 -8.58
N THR A 55 4.60 -3.49 -8.32
CA THR A 55 4.73 -4.56 -9.33
C THR A 55 3.42 -5.34 -9.54
N ILE A 56 2.40 -5.10 -8.71
CA ILE A 56 1.08 -5.72 -8.88
C ILE A 56 0.46 -5.24 -10.20
N ASP A 57 0.26 -6.18 -11.13
CA ASP A 57 -0.44 -5.90 -12.37
C ASP A 57 -1.82 -5.25 -12.11
N LYS A 58 -2.18 -4.31 -12.99
CA LYS A 58 -3.36 -3.43 -12.95
C LYS A 58 -3.35 -2.34 -11.88
N LEU A 59 -2.32 -2.21 -11.06
CA LEU A 59 -2.13 -1.02 -10.24
C LEU A 59 -1.74 0.17 -11.14
N LYS A 60 -2.46 1.28 -11.06
CA LYS A 60 -2.17 2.50 -11.83
C LYS A 60 -1.20 3.41 -11.08
N SER A 61 -1.44 3.64 -9.80
CA SER A 61 -0.61 4.52 -8.98
C SER A 61 -0.78 4.25 -7.49
N THR A 62 0.22 4.68 -6.72
CA THR A 62 0.20 4.68 -5.26
C THR A 62 0.51 6.07 -4.74
N LEU A 63 -0.22 6.53 -3.73
CA LEU A 63 0.21 7.61 -2.85
C LEU A 63 0.59 6.96 -1.52
N THR A 64 1.77 7.28 -1.01
CA THR A 64 2.27 6.78 0.27
C THR A 64 2.28 7.93 1.25
N LEU A 65 1.62 7.74 2.40
CA LEU A 65 1.64 8.67 3.51
C LEU A 65 2.50 8.04 4.61
N MET A 66 3.67 8.61 4.86
CA MET A 66 4.56 8.18 5.94
C MET A 66 4.12 8.90 7.21
N ILE A 67 3.86 8.14 8.27
CA ILE A 67 3.50 8.72 9.56
C ILE A 67 4.78 9.30 10.16
N SER A 68 4.81 10.62 10.35
CA SER A 68 5.86 11.29 11.11
C SER A 68 5.51 11.22 12.59
N ASN A 69 6.52 10.95 13.41
CA ASN A 69 6.40 11.22 14.83
C ASN A 69 6.37 12.75 15.06
N PRO A 70 5.82 13.23 16.19
CA PRO A 70 5.70 14.67 16.50
C PRO A 70 7.03 15.43 16.58
N ASP A 71 8.13 14.70 16.74
CA ASP A 71 9.53 15.17 16.76
C ASP A 71 10.13 15.33 15.35
N GLY A 72 9.38 14.99 14.29
CA GLY A 72 9.82 15.13 12.90
C GLY A 72 10.70 13.99 12.42
N GLU A 73 10.88 12.93 13.22
CA GLU A 73 11.56 11.72 12.78
C GLU A 73 10.61 10.82 11.99
N TYR A 74 11.11 10.35 10.85
CA TYR A 74 10.42 9.39 9.98
C TYR A 74 10.92 7.99 10.30
N LEU A 75 10.07 7.17 10.92
CA LEU A 75 10.28 5.71 11.00
C LEU A 75 10.34 5.10 9.59
#